data_AF-A0A2N1MYN5-F1
#
_entry.id   AF-A0A2N1MYN5-F1
#
_cell.length_a   1.000
_cell.length_b   1.000
_cell.length_c   1.000
_cell.angle_alpha   90.00
_cell.angle_beta   90.00
_cell.angle_gamma   90.00
#
_symmetry.space_group_name_H-M   'P 1'
#
loop_
_entity.id
_entity.type
_entity.pdbx_description
1 polymer ?
#
loop_
_entity_poly.entity_id
_entity_poly.type
_entity_poly.pdbx_seq_one_letter_code
_entity_poly.pdbx_strand_id
1 'polypeptide(L)'
;MASTTSIISGLSHHYVRKSNSSLHDISSQDSQKSPRTSTRLECKPRMVINKMILNNFKSYFGEQEIGPFHKSFSAIVGPNGSGKSNVIDALLFVFGYRANKMRQARLSELIHSSQGCENLDSCTVEIHFEEIIDLV
;
A
#
# COMPACT_ATOMS: atom_id res chain seq x y z
N MET A 1 28.56 -1.55 21.63
CA MET A 1 28.18 -2.29 20.41
C MET A 1 26.78 -2.84 20.63
N ALA A 2 25.75 -2.13 20.14
CA ALA A 2 24.36 -2.52 20.34
C ALA A 2 23.80 -3.03 19.00
N SER A 3 23.37 -4.29 19.03
CA SER A 3 22.87 -5.07 17.90
C SER A 3 21.51 -4.55 17.46
N THR A 4 21.38 -4.16 16.19
CA THR A 4 20.10 -3.83 15.55
C THR A 4 19.43 -5.13 15.10
N THR A 5 18.40 -5.57 15.81
CA THR A 5 17.58 -6.72 15.38
C THR A 5 16.31 -6.19 14.72
N SER A 6 16.32 -6.12 13.39
CA SER A 6 15.11 -6.00 12.59
C SER A 6 14.44 -7.38 12.55
N ILE A 7 13.38 -7.59 13.34
CA ILE A 7 12.55 -8.80 13.20
C ILE A 7 11.52 -8.53 12.11
N ILE A 8 11.84 -8.98 10.90
CA ILE A 8 10.85 -9.22 9.85
C ILE A 8 10.27 -10.61 10.15
N SER A 9 9.18 -10.67 10.92
CA SER A 9 8.41 -11.91 11.06
C SER A 9 7.67 -12.15 9.75
N GLY A 10 7.95 -13.28 9.13
CA GLY A 10 7.58 -13.58 7.75
C GLY A 10 6.08 -13.76 7.52
N LEU A 11 5.62 -13.21 6.39
CA LEU A 11 4.61 -13.86 5.58
C LEU A 11 5.31 -14.54 4.40
N SER A 12 5.55 -15.84 4.55
CA SER A 12 5.82 -16.72 3.41
C SER A 12 4.50 -16.92 2.67
N HIS A 13 4.18 -16.06 1.71
CA HIS A 13 3.22 -16.40 0.67
C HIS A 13 3.99 -16.95 -0.52
N HIS A 14 3.98 -18.28 -0.60
CA HIS A 14 4.34 -19.06 -1.78
C HIS A 14 3.63 -18.47 -3.02
N TYR A 15 4.38 -17.74 -3.85
CA TYR A 15 3.93 -17.34 -5.18
C TYR A 15 4.04 -18.55 -6.11
N VAL A 16 2.95 -19.29 -6.28
CA VAL A 16 2.85 -20.37 -7.27
C VAL A 16 2.46 -19.75 -8.62
N ARG A 17 3.46 -19.57 -9.49
CA ARG A 17 3.25 -19.28 -10.91
C ARG A 17 2.61 -20.52 -11.57
N LYS A 18 1.29 -20.52 -11.80
CA LYS A 18 0.67 -21.56 -12.65
C LYS A 18 1.19 -21.40 -14.08
N SER A 19 2.09 -22.29 -14.50
CA SER A 19 2.43 -22.50 -15.90
C SER A 19 1.26 -23.25 -16.57
N ASN A 20 0.58 -22.60 -17.51
CA ASN A 20 -0.34 -23.31 -18.39
C ASN A 20 0.48 -24.01 -19.47
N SER A 21 0.74 -25.31 -19.28
CA SER A 21 1.15 -26.22 -20.35
C SER A 21 0.02 -27.24 -20.57
N SER A 22 -0.69 -27.12 -21.68
CA SER A 22 -1.34 -28.27 -22.29
C SER A 22 -1.33 -28.09 -23.80
N LEU A 23 -0.49 -28.90 -24.43
CA LEU A 23 -0.47 -29.17 -25.86
C LEU A 23 -1.72 -30.00 -26.21
N HIS A 24 -2.47 -29.58 -27.21
CA HIS A 24 -3.32 -30.47 -27.98
C HIS A 24 -3.08 -30.18 -29.46
N ASP A 25 -2.46 -31.15 -30.14
CA ASP A 25 -2.49 -31.31 -31.59
C ASP A 25 -3.90 -31.76 -31.99
N ILE A 26 -4.46 -31.16 -33.05
CA ILE A 26 -5.32 -31.77 -34.08
C ILE A 26 -5.33 -30.83 -35.29
N SER A 27 -5.16 -31.42 -36.47
CA SER A 27 -4.90 -30.83 -37.77
C SER A 27 -6.15 -30.34 -38.53
N SER A 28 -5.88 -29.39 -39.44
CA SER A 28 -6.52 -29.16 -40.75
C SER A 28 -7.93 -28.54 -40.88
N GLN A 29 -7.90 -27.40 -41.60
CA GLN A 29 -8.84 -26.88 -42.62
C GLN A 29 -10.05 -25.99 -42.25
N ASP A 30 -9.83 -24.71 -42.55
CA ASP A 30 -10.61 -23.84 -43.46
C ASP A 30 -11.89 -23.11 -43.00
N SER A 31 -12.04 -21.90 -43.56
CA SER A 31 -13.19 -20.99 -43.59
C SER A 31 -13.35 -19.92 -42.49
N GLN A 32 -12.97 -18.71 -42.89
CA GLN A 32 -13.52 -17.39 -42.53
C GLN A 32 -14.11 -17.17 -41.13
N LYS A 33 -13.44 -16.35 -40.32
CA LYS A 33 -14.15 -15.51 -39.34
C LYS A 33 -13.43 -14.17 -39.14
N SER A 34 -14.14 -13.09 -39.43
CA SER A 34 -13.73 -11.70 -39.16
C SER A 34 -13.21 -11.57 -37.72
N PRO A 35 -12.07 -10.90 -37.46
CA PRO A 35 -11.79 -10.45 -36.10
C PRO A 35 -12.67 -9.22 -35.84
N ARG A 36 -13.93 -9.46 -35.49
CA ARG A 36 -14.59 -8.55 -34.54
C ARG A 36 -13.86 -8.78 -33.23
N THR A 37 -12.77 -8.05 -33.01
CA THR A 37 -12.08 -8.01 -31.73
C THR A 37 -13.00 -7.29 -30.75
N SER A 38 -14.06 -7.96 -30.33
CA SER A 38 -14.76 -7.66 -29.09
C SER A 38 -13.78 -8.03 -27.99
N THR A 39 -12.89 -7.11 -27.64
CA THR A 39 -12.19 -7.20 -26.36
C THR A 39 -13.27 -7.19 -25.29
N ARG A 40 -13.68 -8.38 -24.82
CA ARG A 40 -14.42 -8.48 -23.56
C ARG A 40 -13.54 -7.77 -22.54
N LEU A 41 -14.05 -6.70 -21.96
CA LEU A 41 -13.43 -6.05 -20.83
C LEU A 41 -13.47 -7.08 -19.70
N GLU A 42 -12.42 -7.88 -19.57
CA GLU A 42 -12.29 -8.76 -18.42
C GLU A 42 -12.08 -7.88 -17.20
N CYS A 43 -12.99 -7.97 -16.22
CA CYS A 43 -12.87 -7.30 -14.94
C CYS A 43 -11.68 -7.91 -14.20
N LYS A 44 -10.49 -7.36 -14.45
CA LYS A 44 -9.25 -7.81 -13.81
C LYS A 44 -9.27 -7.37 -12.33
N PRO A 45 -9.00 -8.28 -11.38
CA PRO A 45 -8.83 -7.89 -9.98
C PRO A 45 -7.68 -6.90 -9.82
N ARG A 46 -7.87 -5.88 -8.97
CA ARG A 46 -6.81 -4.94 -8.59
C ARG A 46 -6.79 -4.72 -7.09
N MET A 47 -5.59 -4.54 -6.55
CA MET A 47 -5.37 -4.23 -5.15
C MET A 47 -5.53 -2.72 -4.91
N VAL A 48 -6.25 -2.36 -3.86
CA VAL A 48 -6.45 -0.98 -3.41
C VAL A 48 -6.12 -0.84 -1.93
N ILE A 49 -5.75 0.36 -1.52
CA ILE A 49 -5.66 0.68 -0.09
C ILE A 49 -7.09 0.92 0.41
N ASN A 50 -7.52 0.24 1.46
CA ASN A 50 -8.79 0.49 2.14
C ASN A 50 -8.62 1.50 3.27
N LYS A 51 -7.63 1.30 4.15
CA LYS A 51 -7.36 2.21 5.27
C LYS A 51 -5.91 2.16 5.73
N MET A 52 -5.54 3.14 6.55
CA MET A 52 -4.26 3.19 7.24
C MET A 52 -4.47 3.42 8.74
N ILE A 53 -3.63 2.82 9.57
CA ILE A 53 -3.61 3.04 11.02
C ILE A 53 -2.24 3.62 11.38
N LEU A 54 -2.22 4.79 12.02
CA LEU A 54 -0.99 5.47 12.44
C LEU A 54 -1.01 5.57 13.96
N ASN A 55 0.02 5.05 14.62
CA ASN A 55 0.18 5.20 16.06
C ASN A 55 1.42 6.05 16.37
N ASN A 56 1.23 7.19 17.04
CA ASN A 56 2.32 8.08 17.48
C ASN A 56 3.25 8.53 16.34
N PHE A 57 2.73 8.70 15.11
CA PHE A 57 3.51 9.05 13.93
C PHE A 57 3.43 10.56 13.61
N LYS A 58 4.56 11.27 13.71
CA LYS A 58 4.71 12.70 13.41
C LYS A 58 3.68 13.58 14.11
N SER A 59 2.68 14.12 13.40
CA SER A 59 1.62 14.95 13.98
C SER A 59 0.45 14.15 14.55
N TYR A 60 0.43 12.83 14.34
CA TYR A 60 -0.62 11.93 14.79
C TYR A 60 -0.24 11.35 16.16
N PHE A 61 -0.94 11.78 17.21
CA PHE A 61 -0.77 11.26 18.57
C PHE A 61 -1.77 10.14 18.84
N GLY A 62 -1.32 9.09 19.53
CA GLY A 62 -2.11 7.88 19.72
C GLY A 62 -2.45 7.19 18.40
N GLU A 63 -3.42 6.28 18.44
CA GLU A 63 -3.91 5.57 17.28
C GLU A 63 -4.88 6.44 16.46
N GLN A 64 -4.58 6.60 15.18
CA GLN A 64 -5.35 7.40 14.23
C GLN A 64 -5.65 6.56 12.99
N GLU A 65 -6.94 6.37 12.69
CA GLU A 65 -7.39 5.72 11.47
C GLU A 65 -7.60 6.74 10.35
N ILE A 66 -7.00 6.48 9.18
CA ILE A 66 -7.19 7.26 7.96
C ILE A 66 -7.89 6.38 6.93
N GLY A 67 -9.09 6.81 6.53
CA GLY A 67 -9.93 6.08 5.58
C GLY A 67 -11.40 6.11 6.01
N PRO A 68 -12.25 5.28 5.38
CA PRO A 68 -11.92 4.41 4.26
C PRO A 68 -11.54 5.20 3.00
N PHE A 69 -10.53 4.73 2.28
CA PHE A 69 -10.15 5.28 0.98
C PHE A 69 -11.11 4.79 -0.10
N HIS A 70 -11.48 5.69 -0.99
CA HIS A 70 -12.29 5.34 -2.14
C HIS A 70 -11.49 4.52 -3.15
N LYS A 71 -12.13 3.49 -3.72
CA LYS A 71 -11.53 2.50 -4.63
C LYS A 71 -10.89 3.10 -5.89
N SER A 72 -11.29 4.30 -6.29
CA SER A 72 -10.79 4.94 -7.52
C SER A 72 -9.89 6.14 -7.22
N PHE A 73 -10.37 7.08 -6.40
CA PHE A 73 -9.68 8.33 -6.13
C PHE A 73 -10.07 8.87 -4.76
N SER A 74 -9.07 9.23 -3.96
CA SER A 74 -9.23 9.91 -2.67
C SER A 74 -8.35 11.15 -2.66
N ALA A 75 -8.86 12.25 -2.11
CA ALA A 75 -8.11 13.49 -1.93
C ALA A 75 -7.84 13.75 -0.45
N ILE A 76 -6.62 14.18 -0.12
CA ILE A 76 -6.24 14.58 1.24
C ILE A 76 -6.29 16.10 1.33
N VAL A 77 -7.29 16.63 2.04
CA VAL A 77 -7.56 18.08 2.15
C VAL A 77 -7.71 18.50 3.62
N GLY A 78 -7.56 19.80 3.91
CA GLY A 78 -7.60 20.33 5.28
C GLY A 78 -6.71 21.57 5.48
N PRO A 79 -6.84 22.28 6.62
CA PRO A 79 -6.12 23.52 6.89
C PRO A 79 -4.60 23.33 7.01
N ASN A 80 -3.85 24.43 6.95
CA ASN A 80 -2.39 24.38 7.13
C ASN A 80 -2.04 23.83 8.52
N GLY A 81 -1.00 22.99 8.58
CA GLY A 81 -0.58 22.33 9.82
C GLY A 81 -1.39 21.09 10.23
N SER A 82 -2.47 20.71 9.53
CA SER A 82 -3.32 19.57 9.91
C SER A 82 -2.73 18.16 9.67
N GLY A 83 -1.43 18.06 9.35
CA GLY A 83 -0.78 16.75 9.14
C GLY A 83 -0.95 16.11 7.76
N LYS A 84 -1.60 16.76 6.78
CA LYS A 84 -1.84 16.20 5.42
C LYS A 84 -0.60 15.58 4.76
N SER A 85 0.53 16.28 4.79
CA SER A 85 1.78 15.79 4.24
C SER A 85 2.35 14.60 5.00
N ASN A 86 2.02 14.47 6.28
CA ASN A 86 2.45 13.36 7.11
C ASN A 86 1.73 12.06 6.72
N VAL A 87 0.53 12.13 6.12
CA VAL A 87 -0.12 10.96 5.50
C VAL A 87 0.74 10.41 4.35
N ILE A 88 1.27 11.30 3.51
CA ILE A 88 2.19 10.91 2.43
C ILE A 88 3.51 10.38 3.00
N ASP A 89 4.04 11.01 4.04
CA ASP A 89 5.23 10.50 4.72
C ASP A 89 4.99 9.10 5.34
N ALA A 90 3.79 8.81 5.86
CA ALA A 90 3.42 7.50 6.39
C ALA A 90 3.40 6.43 5.29
N LEU A 91 2.83 6.75 4.11
CA LEU A 91 2.90 5.87 2.94
C LEU A 91 4.34 5.59 2.51
N LEU A 92 5.18 6.63 2.45
CA LEU A 92 6.60 6.49 2.08
C LEU A 92 7.38 5.65 3.09
N PHE A 93 7.09 5.82 4.39
CA PHE A 93 7.68 5.05 5.47
C PHE A 93 7.39 3.55 5.32
N VAL A 94 6.13 3.16 5.11
CA VAL A 94 5.73 1.76 4.96
C VAL A 94 6.36 1.11 3.72
N PHE A 95 6.47 1.84 2.62
CA PHE A 95 7.11 1.32 1.40
C PHE A 95 8.65 1.40 1.42
N GLY A 96 9.26 1.71 2.56
CA GLY A 96 10.72 1.66 2.73
C GLY A 96 11.47 2.71 1.91
N TYR A 97 10.83 3.84 1.57
CA TYR A 97 11.56 4.96 1.00
C TYR A 97 12.59 5.47 2.01
N ARG A 98 13.82 5.69 1.54
CA ARG A 98 14.91 6.16 2.40
C ARG A 98 14.47 7.41 3.17
N ALA A 99 14.76 7.46 4.47
CA ALA A 99 14.44 8.59 5.34
C ALA A 99 14.91 9.93 4.75
N ASN A 100 16.06 9.98 4.08
CA ASN A 100 16.59 11.17 3.40
C ASN A 100 15.71 11.69 2.24
N LYS A 101 14.75 10.89 1.77
CA LYS A 101 13.72 11.30 0.80
C LYS A 101 12.40 11.69 1.48
N MET A 102 12.25 11.39 2.76
CA MET A 102 11.20 11.94 3.62
C MET A 102 11.66 13.31 4.12
N ARG A 103 10.74 14.11 4.64
CA ARG A 103 11.05 15.49 5.10
C ARG A 103 12.00 15.58 6.30
N GLN A 104 12.38 14.46 6.91
CA GLN A 104 13.11 14.41 8.18
C GLN A 104 14.44 13.70 8.00
N ALA A 105 15.48 14.15 8.71
CA ALA A 105 16.84 13.66 8.54
C ALA A 105 17.12 12.42 9.39
N ARG A 106 16.32 12.20 10.45
CA ARG A 106 16.51 11.10 11.41
C ARG A 106 15.22 10.29 11.58
N LEU A 107 15.34 8.98 11.81
CA LEU A 107 14.19 8.10 12.05
C LEU A 107 13.44 8.45 13.34
N SER A 108 14.15 8.93 14.37
CA SER A 108 13.54 9.37 15.63
C SER A 108 12.57 10.54 15.44
N GLU A 109 12.74 11.35 14.40
CA GLU A 109 11.86 12.48 14.06
C GLU A 109 10.52 12.01 13.43
N LEU A 110 10.35 10.70 13.19
CA LEU A 110 9.07 10.13 12.79
C LEU A 110 8.14 9.87 13.97
N ILE A 111 8.69 9.77 15.19
CA ILE A 111 7.92 9.59 16.42
C ILE A 111 7.32 10.94 16.81
N HIS A 112 6.05 10.92 17.24
CA HIS A 112 5.35 12.10 17.69
C HIS A 112 6.09 12.79 18.85
N SER A 113 6.23 14.11 18.76
CA SER A 113 6.88 14.92 19.80
C SER A 113 6.13 16.25 19.91
N SER A 114 5.20 16.32 20.85
CA SER A 114 4.50 17.55 21.22
C SER A 114 4.61 17.78 22.74
N GLN A 115 4.42 19.03 23.17
CA GLN A 115 4.53 19.39 24.59
C GLN A 115 3.52 18.57 25.41
N GLY A 116 4.00 17.88 26.45
CA GLY A 116 3.20 17.01 27.30
C GLY A 116 3.06 15.56 26.81
N CYS A 117 3.59 15.24 25.63
CA CYS A 117 3.71 13.87 25.09
C CYS A 117 5.19 13.47 25.01
N GLU A 118 5.89 13.60 26.15
CA GLU A 118 7.31 13.25 26.27
C GLU A 118 7.42 11.78 26.67
N ASN A 119 8.44 11.07 26.16
CA ASN A 119 8.73 9.63 26.38
C ASN A 119 7.96 8.63 25.48
N LEU A 120 7.80 8.94 24.19
CA LEU A 120 7.40 7.94 23.20
C LEU A 120 8.64 7.25 22.61
N ASP A 121 8.74 5.93 22.78
CA ASP A 121 9.88 5.15 22.31
C ASP A 121 9.72 4.62 20.87
N SER A 122 8.49 4.58 20.37
CA SER A 122 8.19 4.04 19.04
C SER A 122 6.93 4.64 18.41
N CYS A 123 6.83 4.48 17.09
CA CYS A 123 5.65 4.77 16.29
C CYS A 123 5.40 3.61 15.31
N THR A 124 4.15 3.40 14.92
CA THR A 124 3.78 2.39 13.91
C THR A 124 2.91 2.99 12.83
N VAL A 125 3.00 2.41 11.63
CA VAL A 125 2.12 2.72 10.50
C VAL A 125 1.73 1.40 9.84
N GLU A 126 0.43 1.19 9.67
CA GLU A 126 -0.16 0.01 9.05
C GLU A 126 -0.97 0.43 7.83
N ILE A 127 -0.91 -0.34 6.74
CA ILE A 127 -1.71 -0.14 5.53
C ILE A 127 -2.49 -1.41 5.24
N HIS A 128 -3.81 -1.29 5.19
CA HIS A 128 -4.72 -2.37 4.86
C HIS A 128 -5.05 -2.32 3.37
N PHE A 129 -4.69 -3.39 2.65
CA PHE A 129 -5.03 -3.56 1.24
C PHE A 129 -6.21 -4.50 1.07
N GLU A 130 -7.01 -4.24 0.04
CA GLU A 130 -8.12 -5.10 -0.39
C GLU A 130 -8.02 -5.37 -1.88
N GLU A 131 -8.42 -6.57 -2.29
CA GLU A 131 -8.59 -6.93 -3.70
C GLU A 131 -10.03 -6.63 -4.13
N ILE A 132 -10.18 -5.90 -5.23
CA ILE A 132 -11.48 -5.54 -5.78
C ILE A 132 -11.58 -5.91 -7.26
N ILE A 133 -12.81 -6.13 -7.70
CA ILE A 133 -13.18 -6.32 -9.11
C ILE A 133 -14.05 -5.14 -9.50
N ASP A 134 -13.61 -4.35 -10.49
CA ASP A 134 -14.44 -3.28 -11.04
C ASP A 134 -15.56 -3.90 -11.87
N LEU A 135 -16.81 -3.62 -11.49
CA LEU A 135 -17.96 -4.01 -12.30
C LEU A 135 -18.00 -3.12 -13.54
N VAL A 136 -18.05 -3.74 -14.72
CA VAL A 136 -18.23 -3.07 -16.02
C VAL A 136 -19.68 -2.62 -16.18
#